data_AF-A0A816KKK5-F1
#
_entry.id   AF-A0A816KKK5-F1
#
_cell.length_a   1.000
_cell.length_b   1.000
_cell.length_c   1.000
_cell.angle_alpha   90.00
_cell.angle_beta   90.00
_cell.angle_gamma   90.00
#
_symmetry.space_group_name_H-M   'P 1'
#
loop_
_entity.id
_entity.type
_entity.pdbx_description
1 polymer ?
#
loop_
_entity_poly.entity_id
_entity_poly.type
_entity_poly.pdbx_seq_one_letter_code
_entity_poly.pdbx_strand_id
1 'polypeptide(L)'
;MASQWSYSDHGTAMSGAGSSSTGNTKSELPSYYNATDQTKNIPMGSSADRSRITTNDSNHGTSTTATKQSETGVKFNPSEMLEKVVRLGNSLYRVKAYIPCGNKQLFALESEKPLRGYDGVCPVCAKQHILLAESRGFYVAVDSVFQALEQKKLEEERLQGRKSIDRLDSVKENLPPLKSPILGQNKGIEGDSNSCYMDATIFCMFAYSNVFDSLLNVKTEKKSLTQLQKLLRENIVHVLRSNIGFVEQNIVHVLRSNIGFVERDALYHLRTQLSEATGDSSFKDVEKDPTEFLRALEGLFNFAPLKTIAPDQPPNATASNITTNIMWEMFDPNPHNMLSTNIATIFLNSLSEIPAKLATIPPFLILVAPRHTRSQRSYRYIIPDRQIALDNKIVQLVCLKCQLTNHNSDRANDFYSCESCFARESPSLITPETDAKIVCYCSTCLSELHRDLGKELINHNARRIPVEQHKLNLFAVLCIEVAHYVAFVKCQKQQEQHEWLFFDSMSDRIHNEKNIPLVDRVPDFEKWIETAGKDNYFFPDLDELRKQARPSSQKFTENDMRRLRLFRDGAFFFYENSSVNYQ
;
A
#
# COMPACT_ATOMS: atom_id res chain seq x y z
N MET A 1 -34.11 13.17 11.85
CA MET A 1 -34.37 14.58 12.22
C MET A 1 -33.09 15.14 12.79
N ALA A 2 -32.60 16.24 12.20
CA ALA A 2 -31.27 16.80 12.44
C ALA A 2 -31.17 17.56 13.77
N SER A 3 -29.99 17.56 14.38
CA SER A 3 -29.60 18.57 15.37
C SER A 3 -28.10 18.84 15.26
N GLN A 4 -27.77 19.96 14.62
CA GLN A 4 -26.46 20.62 14.64
C GLN A 4 -26.26 21.32 15.98
N TRP A 5 -25.06 21.23 16.56
CA TRP A 5 -24.63 22.07 17.67
C TRP A 5 -23.44 22.91 17.20
N SER A 6 -23.65 24.23 17.18
CA SER A 6 -22.66 25.27 16.93
C SER A 6 -22.11 25.78 18.26
N TYR A 7 -20.78 25.82 18.40
CA TYR A 7 -20.11 26.49 19.52
C TYR A 7 -19.82 27.95 19.18
N SER A 8 -20.19 28.83 20.10
CA SER A 8 -19.95 30.28 20.07
C SER A 8 -18.78 30.66 20.98
N ASP A 9 -17.78 31.33 20.40
CA ASP A 9 -16.64 31.92 21.10
C ASP A 9 -17.00 33.23 21.82
N HIS A 10 -16.59 33.34 23.08
CA HIS A 10 -16.54 34.60 23.83
C HIS A 10 -15.10 35.12 23.88
N GLY A 11 -14.90 36.31 23.33
CA GLY A 11 -13.63 37.03 23.35
C GLY A 11 -13.31 37.66 24.70
N THR A 12 -12.03 37.99 24.88
CA THR A 12 -11.58 39.04 25.81
C THR A 12 -10.50 39.85 25.11
N ALA A 13 -10.77 41.13 24.93
CA ALA A 13 -9.89 42.11 24.31
C ALA A 13 -8.95 42.73 25.35
N MET A 14 -7.69 42.96 24.98
CA MET A 14 -6.90 44.04 25.54
C MET A 14 -6.13 44.76 24.43
N SER A 15 -6.24 46.08 24.49
CA SER A 15 -5.79 47.12 23.57
C SER A 15 -4.29 47.42 23.68
N GLY A 16 -3.67 47.79 22.55
CA GLY A 16 -2.37 48.46 22.51
C GLY A 16 -2.13 49.06 21.12
N ALA A 17 -2.09 50.39 21.03
CA ALA A 17 -2.05 51.20 19.83
C ALA A 17 -0.69 51.22 19.10
N GLY A 18 -0.68 51.55 17.80
CA GLY A 18 0.55 51.87 17.07
C GLY A 18 0.43 51.97 15.54
N SER A 19 -0.26 53.00 15.06
CA SER A 19 -0.04 53.77 13.81
C SER A 19 0.68 53.16 12.57
N SER A 20 -0.10 53.09 11.47
CA SER A 20 0.20 53.55 10.09
C SER A 20 1.52 53.18 9.39
N SER A 21 1.42 52.48 8.26
CA SER A 21 1.55 53.13 6.93
C SER A 21 1.37 52.12 5.79
N THR A 22 0.94 52.69 4.67
CA THR A 22 0.46 52.14 3.40
C THR A 22 1.51 51.41 2.57
N GLY A 23 1.10 50.42 1.77
CA GLY A 23 1.89 49.97 0.62
C GLY A 23 1.47 48.65 0.00
N ASN A 24 0.46 48.67 -0.87
CA ASN A 24 0.23 47.63 -1.88
C ASN A 24 1.52 47.39 -2.71
N THR A 25 1.88 46.15 -3.00
CA THR A 25 2.33 45.74 -4.35
C THR A 25 2.45 44.22 -4.48
N LYS A 26 2.13 43.79 -5.70
CA LYS A 26 1.94 42.42 -6.18
C LYS A 26 3.25 41.64 -6.23
N SER A 27 3.11 40.33 -6.01
CA SER A 27 4.08 39.30 -6.35
C SER A 27 4.20 39.14 -7.86
N GLU A 28 5.38 39.41 -8.42
CA GLU A 28 5.78 38.97 -9.75
C GLU A 28 7.06 38.13 -9.65
N LEU A 29 7.02 36.99 -10.34
CA LEU A 29 8.08 36.01 -10.53
C LEU A 29 9.30 36.63 -11.24
N PRO A 30 10.55 36.30 -10.88
CA PRO A 30 11.71 36.78 -11.61
C PRO A 30 12.01 35.91 -12.85
N SER A 31 12.08 36.58 -14.00
CA SER A 31 12.62 36.09 -15.26
C SER A 31 14.16 36.09 -15.23
N TYR A 32 14.72 35.07 -15.88
CA TYR A 32 16.16 34.88 -16.08
C TYR A 32 16.69 35.64 -17.32
N TYR A 33 18.01 35.88 -17.27
CA TYR A 33 18.98 36.30 -18.29
C TYR A 33 19.28 37.81 -18.46
N ASN A 34 20.52 38.17 -18.09
CA ASN A 34 21.49 38.66 -19.09
C ASN A 34 22.96 38.48 -18.64
N ALA A 35 23.78 38.27 -19.66
CA ALA A 35 25.17 37.84 -19.66
C ALA A 35 26.19 38.92 -19.27
N THR A 36 27.44 38.52 -18.99
CA THR A 36 28.62 39.04 -19.70
C THR A 36 29.89 38.23 -19.41
N ASP A 37 30.65 38.01 -20.49
CA ASP A 37 32.00 37.46 -20.58
C ASP A 37 33.02 38.08 -19.62
N GLN A 38 34.03 37.30 -19.24
CA GLN A 38 35.43 37.72 -19.40
C GLN A 38 36.42 36.54 -19.40
N THR A 39 37.24 36.54 -20.43
CA THR A 39 38.35 35.64 -20.76
C THR A 39 39.59 35.87 -19.89
N LYS A 40 40.40 34.82 -19.62
CA LYS A 40 41.88 34.88 -19.40
C LYS A 40 42.54 33.48 -19.25
N ASN A 41 43.05 32.96 -20.36
CA ASN A 41 44.41 32.46 -20.66
C ASN A 41 45.39 31.90 -19.56
N ILE A 42 45.95 30.69 -19.87
CA ILE A 42 47.37 30.19 -19.79
C ILE A 42 47.85 29.55 -18.43
N PRO A 43 48.75 28.50 -18.36
CA PRO A 43 48.89 27.22 -19.11
C PRO A 43 49.42 25.99 -18.26
N MET A 44 49.56 24.83 -18.94
CA MET A 44 50.53 23.71 -18.79
C MET A 44 51.25 23.34 -17.47
N GLY A 45 51.27 22.03 -17.19
CA GLY A 45 52.27 21.33 -16.37
C GLY A 45 52.33 19.82 -16.67
N SER A 46 53.51 19.34 -17.02
CA SER A 46 53.88 18.03 -17.59
C SER A 46 54.46 17.02 -16.59
N SER A 47 54.39 15.71 -16.91
CA SER A 47 55.42 14.64 -16.75
C SER A 47 54.72 13.27 -16.60
N ALA A 48 54.89 12.26 -17.46
CA ALA A 48 56.07 11.51 -17.93
C ALA A 48 56.44 10.33 -17.02
N ASP A 49 56.19 9.10 -17.49
CA ASP A 49 57.04 7.89 -17.41
C ASP A 49 56.20 6.62 -17.62
N ARG A 50 56.64 5.47 -18.14
CA ARG A 50 57.74 4.99 -19.00
C ARG A 50 57.51 3.47 -19.05
N SER A 51 57.70 2.85 -20.23
CA SER A 51 58.08 1.44 -20.54
C SER A 51 57.14 0.80 -21.60
N ARG A 52 57.50 0.58 -22.88
CA ARG A 52 58.65 -0.02 -23.61
C ARG A 52 58.38 -1.50 -23.98
N ILE A 53 57.74 -1.77 -25.14
CA ILE A 53 58.27 -2.23 -26.47
C ILE A 53 58.33 -3.77 -26.61
N THR A 54 57.63 -4.33 -27.62
CA THR A 54 58.18 -4.97 -28.87
C THR A 54 57.04 -5.49 -29.77
N THR A 55 56.80 -4.84 -30.93
CA THR A 55 56.95 -5.32 -32.34
C THR A 55 55.87 -6.32 -32.82
N ASN A 56 55.32 -6.30 -34.04
CA ASN A 56 55.39 -5.49 -35.26
C ASN A 56 54.18 -5.95 -36.10
N ASP A 57 53.47 -5.05 -36.79
CA ASP A 57 53.35 -5.10 -38.25
C ASP A 57 52.47 -3.96 -38.78
N SER A 58 53.01 -3.37 -39.85
CA SER A 58 52.62 -2.14 -40.52
C SER A 58 51.47 -2.32 -41.50
N ASN A 59 50.53 -1.38 -41.52
CA ASN A 59 50.08 -0.77 -42.78
C ASN A 59 49.44 0.61 -42.57
N HIS A 60 49.83 1.55 -43.41
CA HIS A 60 49.49 2.98 -43.44
C HIS A 60 48.02 3.25 -43.82
N GLY A 61 47.45 4.33 -43.28
CA GLY A 61 46.17 4.91 -43.74
C GLY A 61 45.63 6.02 -42.84
N THR A 62 46.24 7.21 -42.93
CA THR A 62 45.76 8.58 -42.59
C THR A 62 44.38 8.80 -41.91
N SER A 63 44.46 9.36 -40.69
CA SER A 63 43.76 10.56 -40.13
C SER A 63 42.25 10.77 -40.37
N THR A 64 41.45 10.68 -39.30
CA THR A 64 40.79 11.84 -38.64
C THR A 64 39.90 11.37 -37.48
N THR A 65 40.11 11.96 -36.30
CA THR A 65 39.34 11.74 -35.06
C THR A 65 37.96 12.37 -35.17
N ALA A 66 36.91 11.55 -35.19
CA ALA A 66 35.53 11.96 -35.02
C ALA A 66 35.00 11.47 -33.65
N THR A 67 34.57 12.42 -32.84
CA THR A 67 33.83 12.27 -31.60
C THR A 67 32.57 11.44 -31.87
N LYS A 68 32.50 10.20 -31.36
CA LYS A 68 31.28 9.38 -31.41
C LYS A 68 30.26 9.93 -30.42
N GLN A 69 29.33 10.74 -30.90
CA GLN A 69 28.01 10.86 -30.28
C GLN A 69 27.21 9.58 -30.55
N SER A 70 26.42 9.21 -29.56
CA SER A 70 25.50 8.08 -29.50
C SER A 70 24.47 8.09 -30.63
N GLU A 71 24.62 7.22 -31.63
CA GLU A 71 23.55 6.88 -32.57
C GLU A 71 22.68 5.77 -31.98
N THR A 72 21.70 6.18 -31.16
CA THR A 72 20.46 5.44 -30.95
C THR A 72 19.32 6.39 -31.27
N GLY A 73 19.03 6.55 -32.56
CA GLY A 73 17.98 7.46 -33.03
C GLY A 73 17.20 6.81 -34.16
N VAL A 74 15.96 6.41 -33.87
CA VAL A 74 14.95 6.20 -34.91
C VAL A 74 14.92 7.47 -35.76
N LYS A 75 15.22 7.37 -37.07
CA LYS A 75 15.18 8.52 -38.00
C LYS A 75 13.72 8.95 -38.18
N PHE A 76 13.31 9.97 -37.43
CA PHE A 76 11.99 10.54 -37.50
C PHE A 76 11.94 11.68 -38.52
N ASN A 77 10.89 11.73 -39.35
CA ASN A 77 10.73 12.75 -40.38
C ASN A 77 9.82 13.91 -39.90
N PRO A 78 10.35 15.13 -39.68
CA PRO A 78 9.56 16.27 -39.18
C PRO A 78 8.33 16.63 -40.03
N SER A 79 8.35 16.29 -41.33
CA SER A 79 7.22 16.51 -42.23
C SER A 79 5.97 15.69 -41.87
N GLU A 80 6.11 14.58 -41.15
CA GLU A 80 4.99 13.73 -40.71
C GLU A 80 4.20 14.32 -39.53
N MET A 81 4.70 15.41 -38.92
CA MET A 81 4.05 16.10 -37.81
C MET A 81 3.08 17.19 -38.25
N LEU A 82 3.12 17.60 -39.51
CA LEU A 82 2.24 18.66 -40.01
C LEU A 82 0.76 18.31 -39.78
N GLU A 83 0.01 19.31 -39.34
CA GLU A 83 -1.41 19.26 -38.99
C GLU A 83 -1.81 18.35 -37.82
N LYS A 84 -0.87 17.63 -37.19
CA LYS A 84 -1.15 16.84 -35.99
C LYS A 84 -1.38 17.74 -34.76
N VAL A 85 -2.22 17.25 -33.86
CA VAL A 85 -2.50 17.91 -32.58
C VAL A 85 -1.60 17.29 -31.51
N VAL A 86 -0.78 18.13 -30.87
CA VAL A 86 0.13 17.79 -29.78
C VAL A 86 -0.33 18.46 -28.49
N ARG A 87 -0.17 17.77 -27.36
CA ARG A 87 -0.47 18.34 -26.04
C ARG A 87 0.84 18.80 -25.41
N LEU A 88 0.90 20.07 -25.04
CA LEU A 88 2.04 20.64 -24.30
C LEU A 88 1.47 21.28 -23.03
N GLY A 89 1.86 20.75 -21.86
CA GLY A 89 1.21 21.09 -20.60
C GLY A 89 -0.30 20.84 -20.64
N ASN A 90 -1.10 21.85 -20.28
CA ASN A 90 -2.57 21.72 -20.20
C ASN A 90 -3.33 22.10 -21.49
N SER A 91 -2.62 22.40 -22.59
CA SER A 91 -3.21 22.94 -23.81
C SER A 91 -2.91 22.07 -25.03
N LEU A 92 -3.81 22.12 -26.01
CA LEU A 92 -3.68 21.43 -27.29
C LEU A 92 -3.23 22.41 -28.36
N TYR A 93 -2.28 21.95 -29.17
CA TYR A 93 -1.66 22.74 -30.20
C TYR A 93 -1.60 21.96 -31.50
N ARG A 94 -1.85 22.63 -32.63
CA ARG A 94 -1.75 22.04 -33.96
C ARG A 94 -0.44 22.45 -34.61
N VAL A 95 0.31 21.48 -35.13
CA VAL A 95 1.56 21.75 -35.85
C VAL A 95 1.25 22.31 -37.23
N LYS A 96 1.75 23.50 -37.56
CA LYS A 96 1.52 24.18 -38.83
C LYS A 96 2.72 24.19 -39.76
N ALA A 97 3.93 24.26 -39.22
CA ALA A 97 5.16 24.21 -40.03
C ALA A 97 6.34 23.67 -39.24
N TYR A 98 7.29 23.10 -39.96
CA TYR A 98 8.65 22.84 -39.49
C TYR A 98 9.58 23.93 -40.04
N ILE A 99 10.35 24.57 -39.17
CA ILE A 99 11.18 25.71 -39.51
C ILE A 99 12.61 25.48 -38.98
N PRO A 100 13.54 25.07 -39.84
CA PRO A 100 14.96 25.09 -39.50
C PRO A 100 15.45 26.53 -39.53
N CYS A 101 15.92 27.05 -38.40
CA CYS A 101 16.39 28.44 -38.27
C CYS A 101 17.71 28.49 -37.51
N GLY A 102 18.80 28.80 -38.23
CA GLY A 102 20.16 28.70 -37.68
C GLY A 102 20.49 27.26 -37.26
N ASN A 103 20.99 27.09 -36.04
CA ASN A 103 21.29 25.78 -35.45
C ASN A 103 20.08 25.16 -34.72
N LYS A 104 18.90 25.78 -34.77
CA LYS A 104 17.70 25.28 -34.09
C LYS A 104 16.70 24.72 -35.09
N GLN A 105 16.03 23.65 -34.68
CA GLN A 105 14.90 23.09 -35.39
C GLN A 105 13.62 23.40 -34.61
N LEU A 106 12.67 24.09 -35.24
CA LEU A 106 11.46 24.58 -34.58
C LEU A 106 10.20 24.05 -35.26
N PHE A 107 9.15 23.83 -34.48
CA PHE A 107 7.78 23.72 -34.98
C PHE A 107 7.03 25.03 -34.74
N ALA A 108 6.29 25.48 -35.74
CA ALA A 108 5.27 26.51 -35.61
C ALA A 108 3.95 25.85 -35.23
N LEU A 109 3.38 26.23 -34.09
CA LEU A 109 2.18 25.65 -33.53
C LEU A 109 1.05 26.68 -33.42
N GLU A 110 -0.20 26.22 -33.49
CA GLU A 110 -1.38 27.03 -33.19
C GLU A 110 -2.19 26.44 -32.04
N SER A 111 -2.43 27.24 -31.01
CA SER A 111 -3.30 26.92 -29.87
C SER A 111 -4.77 27.11 -30.22
N GLU A 112 -5.65 26.33 -29.60
CA GLU A 112 -7.09 26.59 -29.64
C GLU A 112 -7.47 27.85 -28.83
N LYS A 113 -6.68 28.19 -27.80
CA LYS A 113 -6.90 29.35 -26.92
C LYS A 113 -5.91 30.48 -27.20
N PRO A 114 -6.31 31.76 -27.04
CA PRO A 114 -5.40 32.90 -27.15
C PRO A 114 -4.26 32.85 -26.12
N LEU A 115 -3.03 33.01 -26.60
CA LEU A 115 -1.79 33.22 -25.89
C LEU A 115 -1.51 34.72 -25.78
N ARG A 116 -1.14 35.19 -24.58
CA ARG A 116 -0.76 36.60 -24.36
C ARG A 116 0.71 36.80 -24.72
N GLY A 117 1.01 37.90 -25.42
CA GLY A 117 2.38 38.37 -25.63
C GLY A 117 3.16 37.69 -26.75
N TYR A 118 2.47 37.07 -27.72
CA TYR A 118 3.11 36.46 -28.87
C TYR A 118 2.80 37.20 -30.17
N ASP A 119 3.83 37.54 -30.93
CA ASP A 119 3.83 38.44 -32.09
C ASP A 119 3.96 37.71 -33.44
N GLY A 120 4.02 36.38 -33.44
CA GLY A 120 4.06 35.59 -34.68
C GLY A 120 5.45 35.42 -35.30
N VAL A 121 6.51 35.99 -34.71
CA VAL A 121 7.85 35.97 -35.30
C VAL A 121 8.73 34.86 -34.72
N CYS A 122 9.67 34.36 -35.53
CA CYS A 122 10.60 33.34 -35.10
C CYS A 122 11.54 33.87 -34.01
N PRO A 123 11.68 33.21 -32.85
CA PRO A 123 12.49 33.70 -31.73
C PRO A 123 13.99 33.70 -32.01
N VAL A 124 14.44 33.07 -33.11
CA VAL A 124 15.87 32.97 -33.47
C VAL A 124 16.30 34.09 -34.41
N CYS A 125 15.45 34.48 -35.36
CA CYS A 125 15.81 35.45 -36.40
C CYS A 125 14.85 36.64 -36.51
N ALA A 126 13.82 36.71 -35.67
CA ALA A 126 12.77 37.73 -35.67
C ALA A 126 12.01 37.88 -37.01
N LYS A 127 12.06 36.87 -37.90
CA LYS A 127 11.31 36.85 -39.16
C LYS A 127 10.02 36.05 -39.01
N GLN A 128 8.98 36.50 -39.72
CA GLN A 128 7.74 35.76 -39.87
C GLN A 128 7.90 34.74 -41.01
N HIS A 129 8.09 33.48 -40.66
CA HIS A 129 8.27 32.41 -41.66
C HIS A 129 6.94 31.81 -42.14
N ILE A 130 5.90 31.86 -41.31
CA ILE A 130 4.56 31.39 -41.62
C ILE A 130 3.53 32.32 -40.98
N LEU A 131 2.37 32.49 -41.64
CA LEU A 131 1.23 33.17 -41.06
C LEU A 131 0.57 32.24 -40.05
N LEU A 132 0.69 32.57 -38.77
CA LEU A 132 -0.05 31.93 -37.69
C LEU A 132 -1.20 32.83 -37.27
N ALA A 133 -2.26 32.25 -36.72
CA ALA A 133 -3.36 33.03 -36.15
C ALA A 133 -2.86 33.99 -35.05
N GLU A 134 -3.27 35.26 -35.17
CA GLU A 134 -2.95 36.31 -34.21
C GLU A 134 -3.32 35.88 -32.79
N SER A 135 -2.41 36.11 -31.84
CA SER A 135 -2.52 35.68 -30.44
C SER A 135 -2.69 34.16 -30.25
N ARG A 136 -2.48 33.29 -31.23
CA ARG A 136 -2.61 31.83 -31.06
C ARG A 136 -1.43 31.02 -31.58
N GLY A 137 -0.58 31.62 -32.40
CA GLY A 137 0.68 31.04 -32.85
C GLY A 137 1.72 30.93 -31.73
N PHE A 138 2.61 29.93 -31.79
CA PHE A 138 3.81 29.84 -30.95
C PHE A 138 4.91 28.97 -31.62
N TYR A 139 6.20 29.28 -31.43
CA TYR A 139 7.32 28.45 -31.89
C TYR A 139 7.90 27.64 -30.74
N VAL A 140 8.05 26.33 -30.93
CA VAL A 140 8.64 25.43 -29.94
C VAL A 140 9.79 24.65 -30.55
N ALA A 141 10.78 24.30 -29.73
CA ALA A 141 11.85 23.41 -30.15
C ALA A 141 11.28 22.03 -30.49
N VAL A 142 11.78 21.46 -31.57
CA VAL A 142 11.40 20.12 -32.06
C VAL A 142 11.62 19.06 -30.98
N ASP A 143 12.74 19.12 -30.25
CA ASP A 143 13.05 18.21 -29.15
C ASP A 143 12.02 18.26 -28.01
N SER A 144 11.47 19.44 -27.70
CA SER A 144 10.44 19.57 -26.64
C SER A 144 9.11 18.94 -27.04
N VAL A 145 8.74 19.00 -28.32
CA VAL A 145 7.56 18.29 -28.84
C VAL A 145 7.79 16.78 -28.82
N PHE A 146 9.00 16.35 -29.15
CA PHE A 146 9.36 14.93 -29.10
C PHE A 146 9.35 14.39 -27.68
N GLN A 147 9.96 15.09 -26.72
CA GLN A 147 9.91 14.71 -25.31
C GLN A 147 8.46 14.60 -24.81
N ALA A 148 7.58 15.53 -25.18
CA ALA A 148 6.17 15.49 -24.80
C ALA A 148 5.40 14.32 -25.46
N LEU A 149 5.69 14.01 -26.73
CA LEU A 149 5.08 12.87 -27.43
C LEU A 149 5.60 11.53 -26.92
N GLU A 150 6.89 11.43 -26.61
CA GLU A 150 7.50 10.26 -26.01
C GLU A 150 6.99 10.05 -24.60
N GLN A 151 6.86 11.10 -23.79
CA GLN A 151 6.20 11.04 -22.49
C GLN A 151 4.73 10.62 -22.62
N LYS A 152 3.97 11.17 -23.57
CA LYS A 152 2.58 10.76 -23.80
C LYS A 152 2.48 9.31 -24.27
N LYS A 153 3.37 8.87 -25.17
CA LYS A 153 3.42 7.49 -25.65
C LYS A 153 3.78 6.54 -24.51
N LEU A 154 4.77 6.92 -23.69
CA LEU A 154 5.15 6.20 -22.48
C LEU A 154 3.99 6.20 -21.47
N GLU A 155 3.25 7.29 -21.32
CA GLU A 155 2.09 7.39 -20.44
C GLU A 155 0.91 6.55 -20.97
N GLU A 156 0.71 6.45 -22.30
CA GLU A 156 -0.28 5.58 -22.95
C GLU A 156 0.12 4.09 -22.87
N GLU A 157 1.39 3.77 -23.07
CA GLU A 157 1.98 2.44 -22.87
C GLU A 157 1.91 2.03 -21.39
N ARG A 158 2.15 2.98 -20.48
CA ARG A 158 1.91 2.82 -19.05
C ARG A 158 0.43 2.57 -18.82
N LEU A 159 -0.48 3.47 -19.17
CA LEU A 159 -1.95 3.40 -18.94
C LEU A 159 -2.60 2.06 -19.34
N GLN A 160 -2.04 1.33 -20.31
CA GLN A 160 -2.52 0.00 -20.71
C GLN A 160 -2.13 -1.12 -19.73
N GLY A 161 -1.16 -0.87 -18.86
CA GLY A 161 -0.49 -1.79 -17.96
C GLY A 161 0.30 -2.84 -18.73
N ARG A 162 1.44 -3.31 -18.20
CA ARG A 162 1.99 -4.58 -18.67
C ARG A 162 0.98 -5.67 -18.38
N LYS A 163 0.25 -6.11 -19.42
CA LYS A 163 -0.59 -7.30 -19.33
C LYS A 163 0.33 -8.48 -19.02
N SER A 164 -0.09 -9.35 -18.11
CA SER A 164 0.49 -10.67 -18.04
C SER A 164 0.41 -11.29 -19.44
N ILE A 165 1.56 -11.69 -20.01
CA ILE A 165 1.62 -12.35 -21.32
C ILE A 165 0.63 -13.53 -21.37
N ASP A 166 0.10 -13.80 -22.57
CA ASP A 166 -0.78 -14.89 -23.09
C ASP A 166 -0.81 -16.25 -22.34
N ARG A 167 0.14 -16.55 -21.44
CA ARG A 167 0.14 -17.74 -20.56
C ARG A 167 -0.67 -17.58 -19.27
N LEU A 168 -0.99 -16.36 -18.86
CA LEU A 168 -1.84 -16.08 -17.67
C LEU A 168 -3.30 -15.81 -18.07
N ASP A 169 -3.59 -15.51 -19.33
CA ASP A 169 -4.97 -15.36 -19.85
C ASP A 169 -5.81 -16.65 -19.71
N SER A 170 -5.16 -17.81 -19.52
CA SER A 170 -5.84 -19.08 -19.21
C SER A 170 -6.14 -19.29 -17.72
N VAL A 171 -5.60 -18.46 -16.83
CA VAL A 171 -5.78 -18.59 -15.37
C VAL A 171 -7.03 -17.80 -14.97
N LYS A 172 -8.17 -18.48 -14.99
CA LYS A 172 -9.46 -17.90 -14.56
C LYS A 172 -9.61 -17.83 -13.04
N GLU A 173 -8.77 -18.54 -12.30
CA GLU A 173 -8.81 -18.68 -10.83
C GLU A 173 -7.68 -17.90 -10.17
N ASN A 174 -7.86 -17.50 -8.91
CA ASN A 174 -6.80 -16.79 -8.18
C ASN A 174 -5.57 -17.69 -8.00
N LEU A 175 -4.38 -17.15 -8.24
CA LEU A 175 -3.15 -17.88 -7.93
C LEU A 175 -3.03 -18.12 -6.41
N PRO A 176 -2.60 -19.30 -5.96
CA PRO A 176 -2.42 -19.57 -4.54
C PRO A 176 -1.29 -18.71 -3.95
N PRO A 177 -1.31 -18.44 -2.63
CA PRO A 177 -0.22 -17.72 -1.97
C PRO A 177 1.16 -18.35 -2.19
N LEU A 178 2.21 -17.54 -2.10
CA LEU A 178 3.59 -18.01 -2.22
C LEU A 178 3.89 -19.04 -1.12
N LYS A 179 4.42 -20.20 -1.52
CA LYS A 179 4.84 -21.27 -0.60
C LYS A 179 6.31 -21.18 -0.17
N SER A 180 7.05 -20.29 -0.79
CA SER A 180 8.49 -20.09 -0.58
C SER A 180 8.81 -18.60 -0.59
N PRO A 181 9.79 -18.15 0.21
CA PRO A 181 10.11 -16.74 0.32
C PRO A 181 10.73 -16.19 -0.98
N ILE A 182 10.26 -15.03 -1.43
CA ILE A 182 10.87 -14.26 -2.52
C ILE A 182 11.91 -13.28 -1.98
N LEU A 183 13.18 -13.69 -1.91
CA LEU A 183 14.24 -12.95 -1.20
C LEU A 183 15.15 -12.12 -2.11
N GLY A 184 15.68 -11.03 -1.56
CA GLY A 184 16.69 -10.17 -2.16
C GLY A 184 16.12 -8.84 -2.68
N GLN A 185 17.01 -8.06 -3.28
CA GLN A 185 16.65 -6.85 -4.02
C GLN A 185 15.83 -7.19 -5.26
N ASN A 186 15.02 -6.23 -5.72
CA ASN A 186 14.08 -6.41 -6.83
C ASN A 186 13.09 -7.56 -6.56
N LYS A 187 12.62 -7.67 -5.31
CA LYS A 187 11.54 -8.56 -4.89
C LYS A 187 10.45 -7.78 -4.19
N GLY A 188 9.22 -8.26 -4.31
CA GLY A 188 8.03 -7.59 -3.81
C GLY A 188 7.54 -6.52 -4.77
N ILE A 189 7.09 -5.39 -4.24
CA ILE A 189 6.43 -4.35 -5.01
C ILE A 189 7.33 -3.11 -5.07
N GLU A 190 7.64 -2.63 -6.28
CA GLU A 190 8.43 -1.42 -6.50
C GLU A 190 7.61 -0.18 -6.13
N GLY A 191 8.07 0.57 -5.13
CA GLY A 191 7.41 1.81 -4.72
C GLY A 191 7.70 2.97 -5.67
N ASP A 192 6.80 3.95 -5.69
CA ASP A 192 6.93 5.21 -6.41
C ASP A 192 6.12 6.33 -5.75
N SER A 193 6.65 7.55 -5.73
CA SER A 193 5.90 8.78 -5.41
C SER A 193 4.84 8.63 -4.30
N ASN A 194 5.28 8.45 -3.05
CA ASN A 194 4.43 8.29 -1.87
C ASN A 194 3.49 7.07 -1.88
N SER A 195 3.81 6.00 -2.62
CA SER A 195 2.98 4.79 -2.69
C SER A 195 3.15 3.81 -1.53
N CYS A 196 4.14 3.98 -0.64
CA CYS A 196 4.51 2.95 0.34
C CYS A 196 3.36 2.44 1.21
N TYR A 197 2.37 3.30 1.52
CA TYR A 197 1.14 2.91 2.23
C TYR A 197 0.35 1.82 1.48
N MET A 198 0.29 1.90 0.14
CA MET A 198 -0.40 0.95 -0.72
C MET A 198 0.47 -0.27 -1.00
N ASP A 199 1.76 -0.08 -1.30
CA ASP A 199 2.69 -1.16 -1.62
C ASP A 199 2.77 -2.17 -0.46
N ALA A 200 3.04 -1.67 0.75
CA ALA A 200 3.22 -2.51 1.92
C ALA A 200 1.90 -3.15 2.38
N THR A 201 0.77 -2.46 2.22
CA THR A 201 -0.56 -3.02 2.54
C THR A 201 -0.94 -4.15 1.58
N ILE A 202 -0.77 -3.95 0.26
CA ILE A 202 -1.02 -5.01 -0.74
C ILE A 202 -0.10 -6.20 -0.50
N PHE A 203 1.17 -5.96 -0.18
CA PHE A 203 2.12 -7.03 0.14
C PHE A 203 1.67 -7.84 1.36
N CYS A 204 1.26 -7.17 2.45
CA CYS A 204 0.68 -7.82 3.64
C CYS A 204 -0.55 -8.67 3.28
N MET A 205 -1.49 -8.12 2.51
CA MET A 205 -2.76 -8.78 2.20
C MET A 205 -2.59 -10.00 1.28
N PHE A 206 -1.75 -9.91 0.25
CA PHE A 206 -1.80 -10.87 -0.86
C PHE A 206 -0.55 -11.72 -1.05
N ALA A 207 0.63 -11.35 -0.53
CA ALA A 207 1.85 -12.10 -0.87
C ALA A 207 1.82 -13.56 -0.39
N TYR A 208 1.45 -13.78 0.88
CA TYR A 208 1.52 -15.08 1.57
C TYR A 208 0.20 -15.53 2.23
N SER A 209 -0.89 -14.75 2.08
CA SER A 209 -2.22 -15.13 2.56
C SER A 209 -3.25 -15.03 1.43
N ASN A 210 -4.29 -15.87 1.50
CA ASN A 210 -5.43 -15.87 0.58
C ASN A 210 -6.74 -15.39 1.25
N VAL A 211 -6.71 -14.96 2.51
CA VAL A 211 -7.94 -14.55 3.23
C VAL A 211 -8.64 -13.33 2.61
N PHE A 212 -7.95 -12.59 1.74
CA PHE A 212 -8.49 -11.45 0.98
C PHE A 212 -8.89 -11.81 -0.45
N ASP A 213 -8.72 -13.05 -0.91
CA ASP A 213 -8.93 -13.44 -2.31
C ASP A 213 -10.38 -13.28 -2.77
N SER A 214 -11.34 -13.32 -1.84
CA SER A 214 -12.74 -13.02 -2.11
C SER A 214 -12.94 -11.58 -2.59
N LEU A 215 -12.09 -10.62 -2.18
CA LEU A 215 -12.08 -9.25 -2.70
C LEU A 215 -11.82 -9.22 -4.21
N LEU A 216 -10.97 -10.12 -4.71
CA LEU A 216 -10.58 -10.21 -6.12
C LEU A 216 -11.69 -10.79 -7.01
N ASN A 217 -12.74 -11.34 -6.40
CA ASN A 217 -13.84 -12.05 -7.09
C ASN A 217 -15.23 -11.49 -6.77
N VAL A 218 -15.32 -10.36 -6.05
CA VAL A 218 -16.59 -9.67 -5.81
C VAL A 218 -17.26 -9.35 -7.14
N LYS A 219 -18.48 -9.86 -7.33
CA LYS A 219 -19.28 -9.59 -8.52
C LYS A 219 -19.78 -8.14 -8.49
N THR A 220 -19.56 -7.42 -9.57
CA THR A 220 -20.00 -6.04 -9.73
C THR A 220 -20.43 -5.79 -11.16
N GLU A 221 -21.53 -5.03 -11.33
CA GLU A 221 -22.04 -4.62 -12.65
C GLU A 221 -21.33 -3.37 -13.18
N LYS A 222 -20.60 -2.65 -12.31
CA LYS A 222 -19.88 -1.43 -12.69
C LYS A 222 -18.58 -1.79 -13.39
N LYS A 223 -18.51 -1.53 -14.71
CA LYS A 223 -17.33 -1.79 -15.56
C LYS A 223 -16.02 -1.21 -14.98
N SER A 224 -16.05 -0.01 -14.40
CA SER A 224 -14.88 0.62 -13.77
C SER A 224 -14.36 -0.19 -12.57
N LEU A 225 -15.25 -0.75 -11.76
CA LEU A 225 -14.88 -1.60 -10.61
C LEU A 225 -14.37 -2.97 -11.07
N THR A 226 -14.97 -3.54 -12.11
CA THR A 226 -14.46 -4.77 -12.73
C THR A 226 -13.04 -4.56 -13.26
N GLN A 227 -12.76 -3.40 -13.88
CA GLN A 227 -11.43 -3.07 -14.38
C GLN A 227 -10.42 -2.87 -13.25
N LEU A 228 -10.81 -2.17 -12.17
CA LEU A 228 -9.99 -1.99 -10.98
C LEU A 228 -9.63 -3.34 -10.31
N GLN A 229 -10.63 -4.21 -10.16
CA GLN A 229 -10.44 -5.55 -9.60
C GLN A 229 -9.56 -6.42 -10.50
N LYS A 230 -9.77 -6.36 -11.82
CA LYS A 230 -8.94 -7.06 -12.81
C LYS A 230 -7.48 -6.62 -12.71
N LEU A 231 -7.23 -5.32 -12.61
CA LEU A 231 -5.89 -4.78 -12.46
C LEU A 231 -5.22 -5.24 -11.16
N LEU A 232 -5.95 -5.18 -10.03
CA LEU A 232 -5.44 -5.69 -8.76
C LEU A 232 -5.12 -7.18 -8.84
N ARG A 233 -6.01 -7.98 -9.41
CA ARG A 233 -5.85 -9.43 -9.51
C ARG A 233 -4.72 -9.83 -10.46
N GLU A 234 -4.78 -9.38 -11.71
CA GLU A 234 -3.94 -9.92 -12.79
C GLU A 234 -2.59 -9.21 -12.91
N ASN A 235 -2.53 -7.90 -12.68
CA ASN A 235 -1.30 -7.13 -12.86
C ASN A 235 -0.49 -6.99 -11.57
N ILE A 236 -1.11 -7.22 -10.41
CA ILE A 236 -0.45 -7.08 -9.10
C ILE A 236 -0.40 -8.41 -8.37
N VAL A 237 -1.54 -8.97 -7.95
CA VAL A 237 -1.56 -10.18 -7.11
C VAL A 237 -1.00 -11.39 -7.85
N HIS A 238 -1.40 -11.62 -9.10
CA HIS A 238 -0.89 -12.74 -9.89
C HIS A 238 0.60 -12.58 -10.17
N VAL A 239 1.06 -11.38 -10.52
CA VAL A 239 2.50 -11.12 -10.75
C VAL A 239 3.30 -11.36 -9.47
N LEU A 240 2.81 -10.87 -8.33
CA LEU A 240 3.42 -11.05 -7.01
C LEU A 240 3.51 -12.53 -6.61
N ARG A 241 2.44 -13.31 -6.85
CA ARG A 241 2.36 -14.76 -6.54
C ARG A 241 2.96 -15.67 -7.62
N SER A 242 3.33 -15.12 -8.78
CA SER A 242 3.80 -15.95 -9.90
C SER A 242 5.23 -16.44 -9.66
N ASN A 243 5.40 -17.76 -9.73
CA ASN A 243 6.72 -18.43 -9.78
C ASN A 243 7.35 -18.38 -11.19
N ILE A 244 6.73 -17.68 -12.13
CA ILE A 244 7.16 -17.55 -13.51
C ILE A 244 7.72 -16.14 -13.65
N GLY A 245 9.06 -16.02 -13.72
CA GLY A 245 9.65 -14.75 -14.16
C GLY A 245 9.09 -14.39 -15.55
N PHE A 246 8.76 -13.12 -15.76
CA PHE A 246 8.32 -12.63 -17.07
C PHE A 246 9.39 -12.93 -18.13
N VAL A 247 9.00 -13.18 -19.39
CA VAL A 247 9.87 -13.20 -20.58
C VAL A 247 9.16 -12.47 -21.73
N GLU A 248 9.66 -11.29 -22.08
CA GLU A 248 9.29 -10.45 -23.20
C GLU A 248 10.06 -10.94 -24.43
N GLN A 249 9.40 -11.00 -25.58
CA GLN A 249 9.96 -11.57 -26.80
C GLN A 249 10.91 -10.62 -27.56
N ASN A 250 11.22 -9.40 -27.08
CA ASN A 250 12.08 -8.49 -27.85
C ASN A 250 12.97 -7.54 -27.01
N ILE A 251 13.56 -8.00 -25.90
CA ILE A 251 14.88 -7.55 -25.42
C ILE A 251 15.41 -8.58 -24.40
N VAL A 252 16.51 -9.22 -24.78
CA VAL A 252 17.24 -10.22 -24.00
C VAL A 252 18.07 -9.52 -22.90
N HIS A 253 17.51 -9.27 -21.70
CA HIS A 253 18.35 -9.25 -20.47
C HIS A 253 17.70 -9.36 -19.08
N VAL A 254 16.38 -9.19 -18.86
CA VAL A 254 15.85 -9.11 -17.46
C VAL A 254 15.15 -10.40 -16.97
N LEU A 255 15.06 -11.41 -17.83
CA LEU A 255 13.91 -12.32 -17.81
C LEU A 255 14.25 -13.78 -17.47
N ARG A 256 15.05 -13.95 -16.41
CA ARG A 256 15.14 -15.22 -15.66
C ARG A 256 15.21 -15.05 -14.12
N SER A 257 15.31 -13.84 -13.58
CA SER A 257 15.62 -13.61 -12.15
C SER A 257 14.51 -12.99 -11.29
N ASN A 258 13.46 -12.39 -11.87
CA ASN A 258 12.52 -11.52 -11.14
C ASN A 258 11.18 -12.19 -10.77
N ILE A 259 11.21 -13.43 -10.27
CA ILE A 259 10.04 -14.07 -9.62
C ILE A 259 9.57 -13.18 -8.45
N GLY A 260 8.27 -12.87 -8.41
CA GLY A 260 7.65 -12.08 -7.34
C GLY A 260 8.04 -10.60 -7.31
N PHE A 261 8.22 -9.96 -8.47
CA PHE A 261 8.50 -8.53 -8.58
C PHE A 261 7.39 -7.81 -9.36
N VAL A 262 6.73 -6.83 -8.72
CA VAL A 262 5.70 -5.97 -9.33
C VAL A 262 6.30 -4.60 -9.60
N GLU A 263 6.23 -4.15 -10.85
CA GLU A 263 6.72 -2.83 -11.26
C GLU A 263 5.77 -1.71 -10.82
N ARG A 264 6.35 -0.53 -10.54
CA ARG A 264 5.61 0.65 -10.07
C ARG A 264 4.42 1.06 -10.96
N ASP A 265 4.50 0.76 -12.25
CA ASP A 265 3.48 1.15 -13.23
C ASP A 265 2.14 0.47 -12.95
N ALA A 266 2.15 -0.80 -12.55
CA ALA A 266 0.92 -1.50 -12.18
C ALA A 266 0.19 -0.79 -11.02
N LEU A 267 0.95 -0.28 -10.06
CA LEU A 267 0.45 0.49 -8.92
C LEU A 267 -0.02 1.88 -9.31
N TYR A 268 0.70 2.58 -10.20
CA TYR A 268 0.25 3.87 -10.70
C TYR A 268 -1.13 3.78 -11.38
N HIS A 269 -1.38 2.71 -12.15
CA HIS A 269 -2.71 2.48 -12.72
C HIS A 269 -3.75 2.16 -11.67
N LEU A 270 -3.38 1.40 -10.63
CA LEU A 270 -4.30 1.06 -9.55
C LEU A 270 -4.72 2.35 -8.84
N ARG A 271 -3.76 3.21 -8.50
CA ARG A 271 -4.00 4.53 -7.90
C ARG A 271 -4.86 5.42 -8.78
N THR A 272 -4.63 5.42 -10.09
CA THR A 272 -5.42 6.21 -11.05
C THR A 272 -6.87 5.74 -11.12
N GLN A 273 -7.11 4.45 -11.28
CA GLN A 273 -8.47 3.90 -11.32
C GLN A 273 -9.17 3.99 -9.97
N LEU A 274 -8.44 3.83 -8.86
CA LEU A 274 -8.98 4.01 -7.52
C LEU A 274 -9.41 5.46 -7.31
N SER A 275 -8.60 6.42 -7.75
CA SER A 275 -8.92 7.84 -7.71
C SER A 275 -10.20 8.16 -8.50
N GLU A 276 -10.35 7.58 -9.70
CA GLU A 276 -11.56 7.73 -10.51
C GLU A 276 -12.79 7.07 -9.88
N ALA A 277 -12.63 5.86 -9.31
CA ALA A 277 -13.71 5.10 -8.71
C ALA A 277 -14.22 5.73 -7.39
N THR A 278 -13.32 6.34 -6.61
CA THR A 278 -13.63 7.02 -5.34
C THR A 278 -14.01 8.49 -5.53
N GLY A 279 -13.60 9.11 -6.64
CA GLY A 279 -13.67 10.57 -6.83
C GLY A 279 -12.61 11.34 -6.04
N ASP A 280 -11.68 10.65 -5.37
CA ASP A 280 -10.62 11.28 -4.58
C ASP A 280 -9.31 11.34 -5.40
N SER A 281 -8.99 12.54 -5.89
CA SER A 281 -7.76 12.81 -6.65
C SER A 281 -6.48 12.50 -5.88
N SER A 282 -6.51 12.55 -4.55
CA SER A 282 -5.30 12.41 -3.73
C SER A 282 -4.75 10.98 -3.70
N PHE A 283 -5.49 9.97 -4.17
CA PHE A 283 -4.94 8.62 -4.35
C PHE A 283 -3.80 8.56 -5.38
N LYS A 284 -3.72 9.49 -6.34
CA LYS A 284 -2.76 9.43 -7.47
C LYS A 284 -1.31 9.69 -7.05
N ASP A 285 -1.07 10.67 -6.18
CA ASP A 285 0.27 11.20 -5.92
C ASP A 285 0.52 11.64 -4.46
N VAL A 286 -0.53 11.69 -3.62
CA VAL A 286 -0.41 12.08 -2.21
C VAL A 286 -0.17 10.87 -1.31
N GLU A 287 0.67 11.06 -0.29
CA GLU A 287 0.90 10.07 0.77
C GLU A 287 -0.35 9.95 1.66
N LYS A 288 -0.98 8.78 1.65
CA LYS A 288 -2.18 8.49 2.45
C LYS A 288 -1.90 7.52 3.59
N ASP A 289 -2.88 7.39 4.47
CA ASP A 289 -2.90 6.32 5.46
C ASP A 289 -3.44 5.00 4.86
N PRO A 290 -2.91 3.82 5.20
CA PRO A 290 -3.47 2.53 4.80
C PRO A 290 -4.96 2.38 5.13
N THR A 291 -5.43 3.04 6.20
CA THR A 291 -6.85 3.07 6.57
C THR A 291 -7.70 3.62 5.42
N GLU A 292 -7.28 4.70 4.77
CA GLU A 292 -8.02 5.31 3.65
C GLU A 292 -8.13 4.36 2.45
N PHE A 293 -7.03 3.64 2.15
CA PHE A 293 -7.02 2.63 1.10
C PHE A 293 -7.95 1.45 1.43
N LEU A 294 -7.86 0.91 2.65
CA LEU A 294 -8.71 -0.19 3.11
C LEU A 294 -10.19 0.21 3.14
N ARG A 295 -10.52 1.43 3.59
CA ARG A 295 -11.90 1.97 3.55
C ARG A 295 -12.41 2.16 2.12
N ALA A 296 -11.54 2.55 1.18
CA ALA A 296 -11.91 2.62 -0.23
C ALA A 296 -12.24 1.22 -0.79
N LEU A 297 -11.44 0.20 -0.46
CA LEU A 297 -11.75 -1.19 -0.85
C LEU A 297 -13.05 -1.68 -0.22
N GLU A 298 -13.26 -1.39 1.07
CA GLU A 298 -14.49 -1.70 1.82
C GLU A 298 -15.73 -1.12 1.09
N GLY A 299 -15.71 0.19 0.80
CA GLY A 299 -16.85 0.89 0.20
C GLY A 299 -17.09 0.56 -1.27
N LEU A 300 -16.02 0.37 -2.06
CA LEU A 300 -16.16 0.07 -3.50
C LEU A 300 -16.65 -1.35 -3.76
N PHE A 301 -16.21 -2.31 -2.94
CA PHE A 301 -16.51 -3.74 -3.13
C PHE A 301 -17.49 -4.31 -2.09
N ASN A 302 -18.03 -3.48 -1.18
CA ASN A 302 -18.82 -3.92 -0.04
C ASN A 302 -18.11 -5.04 0.75
N PHE A 303 -16.79 -4.90 0.89
CA PHE A 303 -15.91 -5.92 1.45
C PHE A 303 -15.65 -5.64 2.93
N ALA A 304 -16.58 -6.08 3.78
CA ALA A 304 -16.58 -5.79 5.21
C ALA A 304 -16.80 -7.07 6.06
N PRO A 305 -15.79 -7.96 6.16
CA PRO A 305 -15.93 -9.25 6.82
C PRO A 305 -15.93 -9.19 8.36
N LEU A 306 -15.51 -8.07 8.96
CA LEU A 306 -15.57 -7.89 10.41
C LEU A 306 -16.98 -7.45 10.81
N LYS A 307 -17.68 -8.28 11.58
CA LYS A 307 -19.03 -7.99 12.09
C LYS A 307 -18.98 -7.77 13.60
N THR A 308 -19.44 -6.62 14.05
CA THR A 308 -19.47 -6.24 15.47
C THR A 308 -20.87 -5.88 15.89
N ILE A 309 -21.20 -6.16 17.15
CA ILE A 309 -22.49 -5.88 17.76
C ILE A 309 -22.26 -5.29 19.15
N ALA A 310 -23.15 -4.40 19.59
CA ALA A 310 -23.14 -3.97 20.98
C ALA A 310 -23.36 -5.18 21.92
N PRO A 311 -22.78 -5.19 23.13
CA PRO A 311 -23.02 -6.25 24.09
C PRO A 311 -24.49 -6.27 24.55
N ASP A 312 -24.93 -7.43 25.01
CA ASP A 312 -26.20 -7.67 25.72
C ASP A 312 -27.47 -7.16 24.99
N GLN A 313 -27.46 -7.25 23.67
CA GLN A 313 -28.62 -6.92 22.85
C GLN A 313 -29.77 -7.91 23.08
N PRO A 314 -31.03 -7.45 23.04
CA PRO A 314 -32.19 -8.32 23.19
C PRO A 314 -32.22 -9.41 22.09
N PRO A 315 -32.88 -10.56 22.34
CA PRO A 315 -32.94 -11.72 21.43
C PRO A 315 -33.47 -11.41 20.02
N ASN A 316 -34.13 -10.26 19.86
CA ASN A 316 -34.72 -9.79 18.60
C ASN A 316 -33.88 -8.71 17.92
N ALA A 317 -32.60 -8.55 18.26
CA ALA A 317 -31.70 -7.63 17.59
C ALA A 317 -31.70 -7.93 16.09
N THR A 318 -32.41 -7.10 15.34
CA THR A 318 -32.49 -7.17 13.89
C THR A 318 -31.11 -6.97 13.30
N ALA A 319 -30.90 -7.41 12.05
CA ALA A 319 -29.65 -7.19 11.31
C ALA A 319 -29.19 -5.72 11.28
N SER A 320 -30.07 -4.77 11.62
CA SER A 320 -29.81 -3.33 11.79
C SER A 320 -28.80 -2.97 12.90
N ASN A 321 -28.50 -3.87 13.85
CA ASN A 321 -27.60 -3.57 14.97
C ASN A 321 -26.17 -4.13 14.78
N ILE A 322 -25.90 -4.75 13.63
CA ILE A 322 -24.57 -5.26 13.28
C ILE A 322 -23.85 -4.18 12.47
N THR A 323 -22.69 -3.76 12.94
CA THR A 323 -21.77 -2.93 12.18
C THR A 323 -20.79 -3.83 11.44
N THR A 324 -20.61 -3.59 10.14
CA THR A 324 -19.64 -4.28 9.29
C THR A 324 -18.47 -3.34 9.00
N ASN A 325 -17.24 -3.84 9.11
CA ASN A 325 -16.03 -3.10 8.73
C ASN A 325 -15.00 -4.02 8.07
N ILE A 326 -13.96 -3.45 7.46
CA ILE A 326 -12.77 -4.22 7.03
C ILE A 326 -11.71 -4.35 8.14
N MET A 327 -11.70 -3.43 9.10
CA MET A 327 -10.71 -3.34 10.17
C MET A 327 -11.33 -2.81 11.46
N TRP A 328 -10.62 -3.01 12.57
CA TRP A 328 -10.95 -2.43 13.87
C TRP A 328 -9.92 -1.35 14.22
N GLU A 329 -10.35 -0.09 14.20
CA GLU A 329 -9.54 1.05 14.64
C GLU A 329 -9.64 1.16 16.16
N MET A 330 -8.55 0.82 16.85
CA MET A 330 -8.59 0.77 18.32
C MET A 330 -8.54 2.17 18.91
N PHE A 331 -9.34 2.36 19.95
CA PHE A 331 -9.33 3.53 20.79
C PHE A 331 -8.93 3.15 22.22
N ASP A 332 -8.04 3.93 22.81
CA ASP A 332 -7.69 3.82 24.23
C ASP A 332 -7.51 5.23 24.81
N PRO A 333 -8.39 5.67 25.72
CA PRO A 333 -8.33 7.01 26.30
C PRO A 333 -7.23 7.16 27.36
N ASN A 334 -6.66 6.08 27.88
CA ASN A 334 -5.72 6.11 29.01
C ASN A 334 -4.40 5.35 28.71
N PRO A 335 -3.70 5.65 27.60
CA PRO A 335 -2.50 4.90 27.22
C PRO A 335 -1.33 5.12 28.18
N HIS A 336 -1.35 6.20 28.98
CA HIS A 336 -0.28 6.57 29.91
C HIS A 336 -0.06 5.59 31.05
N ASN A 337 -1.03 4.69 31.33
CA ASN A 337 -0.91 3.69 32.39
C ASN A 337 -0.01 2.50 31.98
N MET A 338 0.25 2.30 30.68
CA MET A 338 1.06 1.19 30.17
C MET A 338 1.93 1.65 28.99
N LEU A 339 3.22 1.93 29.25
CA LEU A 339 4.14 2.33 28.18
C LEU A 339 4.37 1.23 27.12
N SER A 340 4.28 -0.04 27.53
CA SER A 340 4.43 -1.20 26.65
C SER A 340 3.37 -2.26 26.98
N THR A 341 2.72 -2.82 25.97
CA THR A 341 1.70 -3.86 26.17
C THR A 341 1.50 -4.71 24.93
N ASN A 342 0.76 -5.80 25.07
CA ASN A 342 0.34 -6.68 23.99
C ASN A 342 -0.81 -6.07 23.19
N ILE A 343 -0.80 -6.26 21.87
CA ILE A 343 -1.85 -5.75 20.98
C ILE A 343 -3.23 -6.35 21.32
N ALA A 344 -3.29 -7.60 21.77
CA ALA A 344 -4.52 -8.23 22.25
C ALA A 344 -5.12 -7.51 23.47
N THR A 345 -4.28 -7.00 24.37
CA THR A 345 -4.72 -6.20 25.52
C THR A 345 -5.32 -4.87 25.07
N ILE A 346 -4.67 -4.17 24.13
CA ILE A 346 -5.20 -2.92 23.56
C ILE A 346 -6.56 -3.20 22.88
N PHE A 347 -6.67 -4.31 22.16
CA PHE A 347 -7.91 -4.70 21.51
C PHE A 347 -9.05 -4.95 22.50
N LEU A 348 -8.79 -5.71 23.57
CA LEU A 348 -9.76 -5.96 24.64
C LEU A 348 -10.20 -4.66 25.34
N ASN A 349 -9.26 -3.76 25.63
CA ASN A 349 -9.57 -2.45 26.19
C ASN A 349 -10.45 -1.64 25.24
N SER A 350 -10.10 -1.62 23.95
CA SER A 350 -10.86 -0.90 22.92
C SER A 350 -12.29 -1.42 22.76
N LEU A 351 -12.52 -2.74 22.83
CA LEU A 351 -13.86 -3.33 22.81
C LEU A 351 -14.69 -2.99 24.06
N SER A 352 -14.00 -2.70 25.18
CA SER A 352 -14.65 -2.30 26.43
C SER A 352 -15.01 -0.81 26.43
N GLU A 353 -14.11 0.04 25.92
CA GLU A 353 -14.29 1.49 25.79
C GLU A 353 -15.32 1.88 24.72
N ILE A 354 -15.37 1.13 23.62
CA ILE A 354 -16.43 1.18 22.61
C ILE A 354 -17.20 -0.13 22.76
N PRO A 355 -18.22 -0.21 23.64
CA PRO A 355 -18.85 -1.46 24.03
C PRO A 355 -19.30 -2.27 22.80
N ALA A 356 -18.52 -3.30 22.47
CA ALA A 356 -18.73 -4.12 21.29
C ALA A 356 -18.21 -5.54 21.49
N LYS A 357 -18.77 -6.48 20.73
CA LYS A 357 -18.29 -7.84 20.58
C LYS A 357 -18.34 -8.26 19.12
N LEU A 358 -17.51 -9.21 18.72
CA LEU A 358 -17.58 -9.84 17.41
C LEU A 358 -18.87 -10.66 17.29
N ALA A 359 -19.68 -10.40 16.28
CA ALA A 359 -20.93 -11.13 16.04
C ALA A 359 -20.69 -12.52 15.41
N THR A 360 -19.60 -12.66 14.67
CA THR A 360 -19.12 -13.91 14.05
C THR A 360 -17.61 -13.98 14.17
N ILE A 361 -17.02 -15.17 13.99
CA ILE A 361 -15.58 -15.28 13.84
C ILE A 361 -15.21 -14.79 12.43
N PRO A 362 -14.41 -13.72 12.31
CA PRO A 362 -14.08 -13.21 10.99
C PRO A 362 -12.99 -14.11 10.34
N PRO A 363 -12.94 -14.19 9.00
CA PRO A 363 -11.87 -14.89 8.28
C PRO A 363 -10.49 -14.26 8.55
N PHE A 364 -10.46 -12.94 8.76
CA PHE A 364 -9.29 -12.19 9.19
C PHE A 364 -9.69 -11.02 10.09
N LEU A 365 -8.73 -10.47 10.84
CA LEU A 365 -8.90 -9.29 11.66
C LEU A 365 -7.70 -8.36 11.45
N ILE A 366 -7.98 -7.12 11.05
CA ILE A 366 -6.96 -6.05 10.97
C ILE A 366 -7.17 -5.15 12.18
N LEU A 367 -6.18 -5.10 13.07
CA LEU A 367 -6.17 -4.20 14.22
C LEU A 367 -5.30 -2.98 13.90
N VAL A 368 -5.88 -1.78 13.96
CA VAL A 368 -5.14 -0.52 13.78
C VAL A 368 -4.79 0.04 15.16
N ALA A 369 -3.50 0.14 15.46
CA ALA A 369 -3.00 0.65 16.72
C ALA A 369 -3.41 2.12 16.96
N PRO A 370 -3.74 2.50 18.20
CA PRO A 370 -4.15 3.86 18.50
C PRO A 370 -2.97 4.83 18.30
N ARG A 371 -3.16 5.79 17.40
CA ARG A 371 -2.22 6.87 17.09
C ARG A 371 -2.99 8.19 16.99
N HIS A 372 -2.44 9.25 17.58
CA HIS A 372 -3.04 10.59 17.52
C HIS A 372 -2.63 11.32 16.23
N THR A 373 -1.42 11.07 15.75
CA THR A 373 -0.88 11.50 14.46
C THR A 373 0.10 10.45 13.94
N ARG A 374 0.62 10.58 12.70
CA ARG A 374 1.62 9.64 12.16
C ARG A 374 2.85 9.47 13.07
N SER A 375 3.25 10.53 13.79
CA SER A 375 4.41 10.54 14.70
C SER A 375 4.07 10.41 16.19
N GLN A 376 2.83 10.72 16.59
CA GLN A 376 2.39 10.59 17.99
C GLN A 376 1.64 9.28 18.21
N ARG A 377 2.36 8.31 18.78
CA ARG A 377 1.83 7.02 19.21
C ARG A 377 1.31 7.11 20.63
N SER A 378 0.19 6.43 20.89
CA SER A 378 -0.33 6.29 22.25
C SER A 378 0.57 5.39 23.10
N TYR A 379 1.12 4.34 22.50
CA TYR A 379 2.01 3.37 23.15
C TYR A 379 3.45 3.55 22.70
N ARG A 380 4.41 3.34 23.62
CA ARG A 380 5.84 3.38 23.29
C ARG A 380 6.27 2.10 22.56
N TYR A 381 5.83 0.95 23.05
CA TYR A 381 6.02 -0.35 22.39
C TYR A 381 4.72 -1.16 22.40
N ILE A 382 4.45 -1.85 21.31
CA ILE A 382 3.34 -2.78 21.16
C ILE A 382 3.93 -4.13 20.81
N ILE A 383 3.63 -5.14 21.63
CA ILE A 383 4.04 -6.51 21.40
C ILE A 383 2.97 -7.18 20.53
N PRO A 384 3.30 -7.62 19.30
CA PRO A 384 2.37 -8.40 18.50
C PRO A 384 2.16 -9.78 19.13
N ASP A 385 0.92 -10.12 19.47
CA ASP A 385 0.56 -11.46 19.90
C ASP A 385 0.65 -12.43 18.72
N ARG A 386 1.24 -13.61 18.93
CA ARG A 386 1.27 -14.64 17.88
C ARG A 386 -0.13 -15.12 17.49
N GLN A 387 -0.98 -15.19 18.51
CA GLN A 387 -2.35 -15.66 18.40
C GLN A 387 -3.23 -14.81 19.30
N ILE A 388 -4.40 -14.43 18.80
CA ILE A 388 -5.47 -13.87 19.62
C ILE A 388 -6.51 -14.98 19.81
N ALA A 389 -6.67 -15.42 21.05
CA ALA A 389 -7.75 -16.32 21.43
C ALA A 389 -9.06 -15.52 21.48
N LEU A 390 -10.06 -15.95 20.71
CA LEU A 390 -11.34 -15.27 20.62
C LEU A 390 -12.28 -15.77 21.72
N ASP A 391 -12.12 -15.28 22.95
CA ASP A 391 -12.94 -15.73 24.08
C ASP A 391 -14.33 -15.06 24.15
N ASN A 392 -15.11 -15.35 25.21
CA ASN A 392 -16.45 -14.77 25.41
C ASN A 392 -16.44 -13.27 25.75
N LYS A 393 -15.28 -12.66 26.00
CA LYS A 393 -15.14 -11.21 26.15
C LYS A 393 -15.05 -10.56 24.77
N ILE A 394 -14.45 -11.25 23.80
CA ILE A 394 -14.29 -10.76 22.41
C ILE A 394 -15.50 -11.10 21.55
N VAL A 395 -16.03 -12.32 21.63
CA VAL A 395 -17.10 -12.82 20.74
C VAL A 395 -18.45 -12.87 21.45
N GLN A 396 -19.50 -12.46 20.76
CA GLN A 396 -20.87 -12.58 21.22
C GLN A 396 -21.37 -14.01 21.01
N LEU A 397 -21.61 -14.72 22.11
CA LEU A 397 -22.25 -16.04 22.08
C LEU A 397 -23.78 -15.88 22.13
N VAL A 398 -24.48 -16.59 21.26
CA VAL A 398 -25.96 -16.58 21.16
C VAL A 398 -26.45 -18.02 21.27
N CYS A 399 -27.32 -18.30 22.25
CA CYS A 399 -27.89 -19.63 22.40
C CYS A 399 -28.84 -19.94 21.23
N LEU A 400 -28.62 -21.06 20.55
CA LEU A 400 -29.40 -21.46 19.38
C LEU A 400 -30.89 -21.69 19.69
N LYS A 401 -31.21 -22.23 20.87
CA LYS A 401 -32.59 -22.56 21.25
C LYS A 401 -33.40 -21.36 21.73
N CYS A 402 -32.87 -20.58 22.68
CA CYS A 402 -33.60 -19.46 23.28
C CYS A 402 -33.28 -18.10 22.63
N GLN A 403 -32.30 -18.04 21.72
CA GLN A 403 -31.84 -16.81 21.06
C GLN A 403 -31.32 -15.72 22.01
N LEU A 404 -31.08 -16.06 23.29
CA LEU A 404 -30.53 -15.14 24.28
C LEU A 404 -28.99 -15.14 24.25
N THR A 405 -28.43 -13.96 24.45
CA THR A 405 -26.99 -13.71 24.63
C THR A 405 -26.59 -13.81 26.09
N ASN A 406 -25.35 -14.25 26.38
CA ASN A 406 -24.68 -14.10 27.68
C ASN A 406 -25.55 -14.40 28.93
N HIS A 407 -26.19 -15.57 29.02
CA HIS A 407 -27.04 -15.93 30.18
C HIS A 407 -26.30 -15.69 31.53
N ASN A 408 -26.71 -14.64 32.24
CA ASN A 408 -26.10 -14.09 33.46
C ASN A 408 -24.61 -13.71 33.32
N SER A 409 -24.26 -12.43 33.50
CA SER A 409 -22.87 -11.94 33.49
C SER A 409 -21.94 -12.70 34.42
N ASP A 410 -22.44 -13.14 35.58
CA ASP A 410 -21.68 -13.87 36.59
C ASP A 410 -21.58 -15.38 36.29
N ARG A 411 -22.35 -15.86 35.31
CA ARG A 411 -22.40 -17.25 34.82
C ARG A 411 -22.16 -17.36 33.30
N ALA A 412 -21.59 -16.34 32.67
CA ALA A 412 -21.27 -16.25 31.22
C ALA A 412 -20.32 -17.36 30.70
N ASN A 413 -20.00 -18.28 31.60
CA ASN A 413 -19.19 -19.47 31.48
C ASN A 413 -19.97 -20.71 31.01
N ASP A 414 -21.30 -20.67 30.91
CA ASP A 414 -22.13 -21.86 30.69
C ASP A 414 -22.73 -21.96 29.27
N PHE A 415 -21.93 -21.69 28.24
CA PHE A 415 -22.25 -22.07 26.87
C PHE A 415 -21.59 -23.40 26.49
N TYR A 416 -22.36 -24.26 25.85
CA TYR A 416 -21.98 -25.62 25.51
C TYR A 416 -22.22 -25.89 24.02
N SER A 417 -21.32 -26.66 23.43
CA SER A 417 -21.48 -27.25 22.10
C SER A 417 -21.81 -28.73 22.26
N CYS A 418 -22.70 -29.24 21.40
CA CYS A 418 -23.04 -30.65 21.35
C CYS A 418 -23.15 -31.07 19.89
N GLU A 419 -22.17 -31.83 19.41
CA GLU A 419 -22.05 -32.26 18.02
C GLU A 419 -23.27 -33.09 17.56
N SER A 420 -23.75 -33.98 18.43
CA SER A 420 -24.93 -34.81 18.17
C SER A 420 -26.23 -34.01 18.12
N CYS A 421 -26.31 -32.85 18.78
CA CYS A 421 -27.46 -31.94 18.69
C CYS A 421 -27.37 -31.08 17.43
N PHE A 422 -26.16 -30.62 17.10
CA PHE A 422 -25.91 -29.88 15.85
C PHE A 422 -26.29 -30.71 14.62
N ALA A 423 -25.90 -31.99 14.57
CA ALA A 423 -26.21 -32.88 13.45
C ALA A 423 -27.71 -33.19 13.27
N ARG A 424 -28.54 -32.95 14.30
CA ARG A 424 -30.00 -33.17 14.25
C ARG A 424 -30.78 -31.92 13.85
N GLU A 425 -30.17 -30.74 13.93
CA GLU A 425 -30.81 -29.50 13.50
C GLU A 425 -30.67 -29.28 11.99
N SER A 426 -31.68 -28.65 11.38
CA SER A 426 -31.80 -28.54 9.92
C SER A 426 -30.61 -27.79 9.28
N PRO A 427 -30.17 -28.20 8.07
CA PRO A 427 -29.11 -27.53 7.30
C PRO A 427 -29.35 -26.03 7.02
N SER A 428 -30.57 -25.53 7.23
CA SER A 428 -30.95 -24.12 7.04
C SER A 428 -30.42 -23.16 8.10
N LEU A 429 -29.84 -23.65 9.21
CA LEU A 429 -29.09 -22.84 10.20
C LEU A 429 -27.59 -22.75 9.87
N ILE A 430 -27.13 -23.50 8.86
CA ILE A 430 -25.79 -23.38 8.29
C ILE A 430 -25.81 -22.11 7.43
N THR A 431 -25.43 -20.98 8.05
CA THR A 431 -25.07 -19.79 7.27
C THR A 431 -23.93 -20.16 6.31
N PRO A 432 -23.87 -19.56 5.11
CA PRO A 432 -22.84 -19.87 4.12
C PRO A 432 -21.44 -19.81 4.76
N GLU A 433 -20.54 -20.65 4.25
CA GLU A 433 -19.21 -21.02 4.75
C GLU A 433 -18.30 -19.84 5.20
N THR A 434 -18.66 -18.60 4.86
CA THR A 434 -17.94 -17.37 5.21
C THR A 434 -18.31 -16.76 6.57
N ASP A 435 -19.49 -17.08 7.12
CA ASP A 435 -19.95 -16.57 8.43
C ASP A 435 -19.95 -17.72 9.45
N ALA A 436 -18.78 -18.05 9.98
CA ALA A 436 -18.66 -19.01 11.08
C ALA A 436 -19.29 -18.43 12.35
N LYS A 437 -20.60 -18.65 12.53
CA LYS A 437 -21.29 -18.43 13.80
C LYS A 437 -20.87 -19.52 14.78
N ILE A 438 -20.51 -19.13 16.01
CA ILE A 438 -20.25 -20.10 17.08
C ILE A 438 -21.58 -20.70 17.50
N VAL A 439 -21.84 -21.93 17.09
CA VAL A 439 -23.06 -22.65 17.46
C VAL A 439 -22.97 -23.07 18.93
N CYS A 440 -23.88 -22.57 19.76
CA CYS A 440 -23.85 -22.82 21.19
C CYS A 440 -25.24 -22.91 21.82
N TYR A 441 -25.33 -23.63 22.94
CA TYR A 441 -26.50 -23.72 23.80
C TYR A 441 -26.13 -23.23 25.20
N CYS A 442 -27.02 -22.49 25.86
CA CYS A 442 -26.84 -22.22 27.29
C CYS A 442 -27.09 -23.51 28.10
N SER A 443 -26.50 -23.60 29.30
CA SER A 443 -26.64 -24.76 30.20
C SER A 443 -28.10 -25.21 30.38
N THR A 444 -29.03 -24.26 30.58
CA THR A 444 -30.46 -24.55 30.73
C THR A 444 -31.06 -25.18 29.48
N CYS A 445 -30.84 -24.56 28.31
CA CYS A 445 -31.38 -25.05 27.04
C CYS A 445 -30.78 -26.39 26.62
N LEU A 446 -29.48 -26.60 26.88
CA LEU A 446 -28.82 -27.87 26.65
C LEU A 446 -29.40 -28.96 27.58
N SER A 447 -29.55 -28.66 28.86
CA SER A 447 -30.12 -29.58 29.85
C SER A 447 -31.55 -29.97 29.51
N GLU A 448 -32.36 -29.04 29.00
CA GLU A 448 -33.70 -29.32 28.49
C GLU A 448 -33.68 -30.17 27.22
N LEU A 449 -32.81 -29.85 26.25
CA LEU A 449 -32.68 -30.63 25.02
C LEU A 449 -32.28 -32.08 25.31
N HIS A 450 -31.49 -32.28 26.37
CA HIS A 450 -31.05 -33.58 26.84
C HIS A 450 -31.97 -34.24 27.87
N ARG A 451 -32.98 -33.53 28.39
CA ARG A 451 -33.90 -34.04 29.42
C ARG A 451 -34.74 -35.22 28.90
N ASP A 452 -35.17 -35.14 27.65
CA ASP A 452 -36.06 -36.12 27.03
C ASP A 452 -35.31 -37.28 26.34
N LEU A 453 -33.97 -37.22 26.27
CA LEU A 453 -33.12 -38.20 25.55
C LEU A 453 -32.72 -39.43 26.37
N GLY A 454 -32.98 -39.47 27.69
CA GLY A 454 -32.75 -40.66 28.52
C GLY A 454 -31.33 -41.25 28.46
N LYS A 455 -31.20 -42.59 28.55
CA LYS A 455 -29.92 -43.35 28.56
C LYS A 455 -29.03 -43.18 27.31
N GLU A 456 -29.50 -42.48 26.26
CA GLU A 456 -28.68 -42.15 25.08
C GLU A 456 -27.61 -41.06 25.35
N LEU A 457 -27.65 -40.44 26.54
CA LEU A 457 -26.75 -39.37 26.96
C LEU A 457 -25.25 -39.74 26.95
N ILE A 458 -24.92 -41.04 27.08
CA ILE A 458 -23.52 -41.52 27.12
C ILE A 458 -22.78 -41.20 25.81
N ASN A 459 -23.51 -41.00 24.70
CA ASN A 459 -22.94 -40.68 23.38
C ASN A 459 -22.99 -39.20 23.01
N HIS A 460 -23.65 -38.36 23.82
CA HIS A 460 -23.75 -36.92 23.57
C HIS A 460 -22.54 -36.23 24.21
N ASN A 461 -21.48 -36.03 23.42
CA ASN A 461 -20.25 -35.31 23.79
C ASN A 461 -20.52 -33.80 23.98
N ALA A 462 -21.40 -33.43 24.91
CA ALA A 462 -21.62 -32.04 25.30
C ALA A 462 -20.33 -31.49 25.92
N ARG A 463 -19.68 -30.59 25.21
CA ARG A 463 -18.46 -29.92 25.68
C ARG A 463 -18.82 -28.49 25.97
N ARG A 464 -18.49 -28.03 27.17
CA ARG A 464 -18.44 -26.59 27.46
C ARG A 464 -17.58 -25.96 26.38
N ILE A 465 -18.08 -24.93 25.70
CA ILE A 465 -17.31 -24.27 24.64
C ILE A 465 -16.11 -23.63 25.33
N PRO A 466 -14.90 -24.16 25.15
CA PRO A 466 -13.73 -23.40 25.51
C PRO A 466 -13.66 -22.39 24.38
N VAL A 467 -14.14 -21.17 24.62
CA VAL A 467 -14.14 -20.13 23.59
C VAL A 467 -12.69 -19.88 23.09
N GLU A 468 -11.70 -20.34 23.85
CA GLU A 468 -10.29 -20.56 23.51
C GLU A 468 -9.99 -21.47 22.28
N GLN A 469 -10.96 -22.19 21.71
CA GLN A 469 -10.75 -23.05 20.53
C GLN A 469 -10.60 -22.25 19.24
N HIS A 470 -11.11 -21.02 19.19
CA HIS A 470 -10.98 -20.16 18.02
C HIS A 470 -9.84 -19.17 18.24
N LYS A 471 -8.83 -19.28 17.39
CA LYS A 471 -7.63 -18.45 17.44
C LYS A 471 -7.41 -17.81 16.08
N LEU A 472 -7.06 -16.53 16.09
CA LEU A 472 -6.55 -15.85 14.90
C LEU A 472 -5.03 -15.77 15.00
N ASN A 473 -4.33 -16.12 13.93
CA ASN A 473 -2.88 -16.17 13.88
C ASN A 473 -2.34 -14.91 13.23
N LEU A 474 -1.34 -14.28 13.85
CA LEU A 474 -0.64 -13.18 13.23
C LEU A 474 0.08 -13.66 11.96
N PHE A 475 -0.15 -12.97 10.85
CA PHE A 475 0.55 -13.24 9.59
C PHE A 475 1.19 -12.00 8.97
N ALA A 476 0.82 -10.79 9.38
CA ALA A 476 1.53 -9.58 8.96
C ALA A 476 1.47 -8.45 9.99
N VAL A 477 2.51 -7.61 10.01
CA VAL A 477 2.56 -6.35 10.75
C VAL A 477 3.03 -5.24 9.82
N LEU A 478 2.22 -4.21 9.64
CA LEU A 478 2.57 -3.01 8.89
C LEU A 478 3.07 -1.95 9.86
N CYS A 479 4.28 -1.44 9.59
CA CYS A 479 4.98 -0.52 10.48
C CYS A 479 5.21 0.83 9.80
N ILE A 480 5.07 1.93 10.55
CA ILE A 480 5.43 3.29 10.14
C ILE A 480 6.10 4.05 11.29
N GLU A 481 7.31 4.56 11.02
CA GLU A 481 8.03 5.43 11.95
C GLU A 481 7.56 6.88 11.83
N VAL A 482 7.62 7.47 10.62
CA VAL A 482 7.18 8.85 10.35
C VAL A 482 6.34 8.95 9.07
N ALA A 483 6.90 8.53 7.93
CA ALA A 483 6.28 8.67 6.61
C ALA A 483 6.53 7.48 5.67
N HIS A 484 7.23 6.44 6.15
CA HIS A 484 7.58 5.28 5.32
C HIS A 484 7.07 3.98 5.92
N TYR A 485 6.17 3.34 5.18
CA TYR A 485 5.57 2.06 5.52
C TYR A 485 6.47 0.90 5.07
N VAL A 486 6.69 -0.03 5.99
CA VAL A 486 7.38 -1.31 5.74
C VAL A 486 6.55 -2.43 6.36
N ALA A 487 6.74 -3.66 5.90
CA ALA A 487 5.96 -4.79 6.36
C ALA A 487 6.83 -5.92 6.93
N PHE A 488 6.32 -6.56 7.98
CA PHE A 488 6.74 -7.89 8.41
C PHE A 488 5.66 -8.88 7.99
N VAL A 489 6.02 -9.93 7.25
CA VAL A 489 5.04 -10.92 6.75
C VAL A 489 5.51 -12.33 7.04
N LYS A 490 4.59 -13.18 7.48
CA LYS A 490 4.79 -14.59 7.76
C LYS A 490 4.69 -15.38 6.47
N CYS A 491 5.77 -16.08 6.12
CA CYS A 491 5.80 -17.05 5.04
C CYS A 491 5.66 -18.45 5.64
N GLN A 492 4.55 -19.15 5.35
CA GLN A 492 4.41 -20.55 5.72
C GLN A 492 5.25 -21.42 4.79
N LYS A 493 6.06 -22.30 5.37
CA LYS A 493 6.76 -23.39 4.67
C LYS A 493 5.91 -24.65 4.67
N GLN A 494 6.37 -25.69 3.97
CA GLN A 494 5.80 -27.03 4.11
C GLN A 494 6.02 -27.55 5.54
N GLN A 495 5.05 -28.33 6.06
CA GLN A 495 5.10 -29.00 7.39
C GLN A 495 5.16 -28.07 8.61
N GLU A 496 4.21 -27.13 8.74
CA GLU A 496 4.00 -26.28 9.93
C GLU A 496 5.18 -25.37 10.35
N GLN A 497 6.27 -25.35 9.58
CA GLN A 497 7.34 -24.40 9.76
C GLN A 497 6.96 -23.07 9.10
N HIS A 498 7.34 -21.96 9.72
CA HIS A 498 7.19 -20.63 9.13
C HIS A 498 8.47 -19.83 9.28
N GLU A 499 8.64 -18.85 8.39
CA GLU A 499 9.68 -17.83 8.52
C GLU A 499 9.04 -16.45 8.40
N TRP A 500 9.70 -15.44 9.00
CA TRP A 500 9.28 -14.06 8.91
C TRP A 500 10.16 -13.31 7.92
N LEU A 501 9.51 -12.47 7.12
CA LEU A 501 10.14 -11.66 6.09
C LEU A 501 9.90 -10.19 6.39
N PHE A 502 10.89 -9.36 6.08
CA PHE A 502 10.81 -7.90 6.06
C PHE A 502 10.68 -7.44 4.62
N PHE A 503 9.76 -6.52 4.34
CA PHE A 503 9.56 -5.92 3.03
C PHE A 503 9.62 -4.40 3.12
N ASP A 504 10.41 -3.80 2.23
CA ASP A 504 10.53 -2.37 2.01
C ASP A 504 10.43 -2.07 0.51
N SER A 505 9.44 -1.27 0.10
CA SER A 505 9.19 -0.94 -1.32
C SER A 505 10.18 0.08 -1.90
N MET A 506 10.93 0.78 -1.04
CA MET A 506 11.85 1.86 -1.40
C MET A 506 13.21 1.71 -0.68
N SER A 507 13.68 0.47 -0.51
CA SER A 507 14.89 0.15 0.26
C SER A 507 16.17 0.79 -0.29
N ASP A 508 16.27 0.98 -1.61
CA ASP A 508 17.41 1.62 -2.28
C ASP A 508 16.95 2.33 -3.56
N ARG A 509 17.84 3.06 -4.24
CA ARG A 509 17.55 3.79 -5.48
C ARG A 509 18.64 3.65 -6.54
N ILE A 510 18.23 3.34 -7.76
CA ILE A 510 19.06 3.41 -8.97
C ILE A 510 18.97 4.84 -9.53
N HIS A 511 20.10 5.53 -9.61
CA HIS A 511 20.26 6.85 -10.24
C HIS A 511 19.22 7.91 -9.80
N ASN A 512 18.70 7.83 -8.57
CA ASN A 512 17.63 8.70 -8.01
C ASN A 512 16.28 8.69 -8.75
N GLU A 513 16.11 7.84 -9.76
CA GLU A 513 14.89 7.78 -10.58
C GLU A 513 14.07 6.51 -10.29
N LYS A 514 14.73 5.44 -9.83
CA LYS A 514 14.10 4.13 -9.64
C LYS A 514 14.33 3.56 -8.25
N ASN A 515 13.26 3.34 -7.51
CA ASN A 515 13.31 2.63 -6.24
C ASN A 515 13.60 1.13 -6.47
N ILE A 516 14.34 0.53 -5.56
CA ILE A 516 14.64 -0.90 -5.51
C ILE A 516 13.95 -1.45 -4.26
N PRO A 517 12.92 -2.31 -4.41
CA PRO A 517 12.34 -2.97 -3.27
C PRO A 517 13.24 -4.10 -2.77
N LEU A 518 13.16 -4.37 -1.47
CA LEU A 518 13.91 -5.43 -0.79
C LEU A 518 12.93 -6.31 -0.01
N VAL A 519 13.11 -7.62 -0.14
CA VAL A 519 12.53 -8.60 0.77
C VAL A 519 13.66 -9.38 1.43
N ASP A 520 13.71 -9.38 2.75
CA ASP A 520 14.78 -10.05 3.50
C ASP A 520 14.25 -10.88 4.67
N ARG A 521 15.03 -11.86 5.14
CA ARG A 521 14.65 -12.73 6.25
C ARG A 521 14.76 -12.02 7.59
N VAL A 522 13.87 -12.39 8.51
CA VAL A 522 13.87 -11.97 9.92
C VAL A 522 13.84 -13.22 10.80
N PRO A 523 14.95 -13.98 10.90
CA PRO A 523 14.99 -15.25 11.61
C PRO A 523 14.70 -15.11 13.11
N ASP A 524 15.05 -13.95 13.69
CA ASP A 524 14.89 -13.70 15.12
C ASP A 524 13.50 -13.18 15.51
N PHE A 525 12.57 -13.00 14.56
CA PHE A 525 11.25 -12.42 14.84
C PHE A 525 10.52 -13.14 15.99
N GLU A 526 10.47 -14.47 15.94
CA GLU A 526 9.81 -15.28 16.97
C GLU A 526 10.50 -15.16 18.33
N LYS A 527 11.84 -15.14 18.34
CA LYS A 527 12.64 -14.95 19.54
C LYS A 527 12.38 -13.58 20.15
N TRP A 528 12.27 -12.54 19.33
CA TRP A 528 11.99 -11.18 19.80
C TRP A 528 10.66 -11.09 20.52
N ILE A 529 9.59 -11.64 19.94
CA ILE A 529 8.26 -11.64 20.57
C ILE A 529 8.30 -12.42 21.89
N GLU A 530 9.00 -13.56 21.92
CA GLU A 530 9.15 -14.34 23.15
C GLU A 530 9.86 -13.57 24.27
N THR A 531 10.98 -12.92 23.94
CA THR A 531 11.76 -12.16 24.90
C THR A 531 11.01 -10.91 25.38
N ALA A 532 10.34 -10.19 24.47
CA ALA A 532 9.61 -8.97 24.80
C ALA A 532 8.54 -9.16 25.88
N GLY A 533 7.89 -10.33 25.92
CA GLY A 533 6.88 -10.65 26.93
C GLY A 533 7.45 -11.13 28.28
N LYS A 534 8.76 -11.38 28.37
CA LYS A 534 9.40 -11.96 29.57
C LYS A 534 10.42 -11.03 30.22
N ASP A 535 11.05 -10.17 29.44
CA ASP A 535 12.19 -9.37 29.85
C ASP A 535 11.83 -7.89 29.95
N ASN A 536 11.84 -7.37 31.17
CA ASN A 536 11.55 -5.96 31.46
C ASN A 536 12.63 -4.99 30.94
N TYR A 537 13.83 -5.49 30.64
CA TYR A 537 14.94 -4.69 30.09
C TYR A 537 15.02 -4.73 28.56
N PHE A 538 14.18 -5.56 27.92
CA PHE A 538 14.21 -5.76 26.47
C PHE A 538 14.11 -4.45 25.66
N PHE A 539 13.20 -3.56 26.04
CA PHE A 539 13.02 -2.28 25.37
C PHE A 539 13.99 -1.18 25.85
N PRO A 540 14.23 -1.00 27.17
CA PRO A 540 15.28 -0.09 27.64
C PRO A 540 16.64 -0.34 26.99
N ASP A 541 17.09 -1.60 26.90
CA ASP A 541 18.37 -1.96 26.29
C ASP A 541 18.39 -1.57 24.80
N LEU A 542 17.30 -1.79 24.08
CA LEU A 542 17.18 -1.41 22.68
C LEU A 542 17.25 0.11 22.48
N ASP A 543 16.66 0.89 23.39
CA ASP A 543 16.77 2.35 23.35
C ASP A 543 18.17 2.85 23.72
N GLU A 544 18.81 2.23 24.70
CA GLU A 544 20.19 2.55 25.07
C GLU A 544 21.14 2.25 23.91
N LEU A 545 21.00 1.08 23.28
CA LEU A 545 21.74 0.72 22.07
C LEU A 545 21.53 1.76 20.97
N ARG A 546 20.28 2.21 20.74
CA ARG A 546 20.00 3.26 19.75
C ARG A 546 20.63 4.60 20.12
N LYS A 547 20.60 5.01 21.39
CA LYS A 547 21.23 6.26 21.87
C LYS A 547 22.75 6.23 21.73
N GLN A 548 23.35 5.05 21.92
CA GLN A 548 24.80 4.85 21.80
C GLN A 548 25.28 4.71 20.35
N ALA A 549 24.36 4.51 19.40
CA ALA A 549 24.67 4.38 17.98
C ALA A 549 25.25 5.70 17.44
N ARG A 550 26.57 5.78 17.35
CA ARG A 550 27.27 6.82 16.57
C ARG A 550 27.27 6.41 15.09
N PRO A 551 27.35 7.36 14.14
CA PRO A 551 27.44 7.06 12.70
C PRO A 551 28.58 6.09 12.31
N SER A 552 29.59 5.96 13.17
CA SER A 552 30.78 5.13 12.96
C SER A 552 30.85 3.86 13.83
N SER A 553 29.84 3.56 14.66
CA SER A 553 29.85 2.38 15.54
C SER A 553 28.93 1.26 15.06
N GLN A 554 29.45 0.04 14.89
CA GLN A 554 28.69 -1.20 14.57
C GLN A 554 27.75 -1.69 15.70
N LYS A 555 27.54 -0.91 16.77
CA LYS A 555 26.77 -1.36 17.95
C LYS A 555 25.27 -1.52 17.69
N PHE A 556 24.71 -0.79 16.73
CA PHE A 556 23.29 -0.88 16.38
C PHE A 556 23.15 -1.48 14.99
N THR A 557 22.69 -2.71 14.94
CA THR A 557 22.65 -3.49 13.70
C THR A 557 21.36 -3.21 12.91
N GLU A 558 21.32 -3.63 11.65
CA GLU A 558 20.07 -3.63 10.87
C GLU A 558 18.99 -4.50 11.52
N ASN A 559 19.40 -5.60 12.17
CA ASN A 559 18.51 -6.46 12.93
C ASN A 559 17.90 -5.72 14.14
N ASP A 560 18.68 -4.87 14.82
CA ASP A 560 18.18 -3.99 15.88
C ASP A 560 17.21 -2.92 15.35
N MET A 561 17.49 -2.36 14.16
CA MET A 561 16.56 -1.44 13.49
C MET A 561 15.23 -2.14 13.18
N ARG A 562 15.25 -3.34 12.60
CA ARG A 562 14.05 -4.12 12.29
C ARG A 562 13.28 -4.49 13.57
N ARG A 563 13.99 -4.93 14.62
CA ARG A 563 13.41 -5.19 15.94
C ARG A 563 12.69 -3.95 16.48
N LEU A 564 13.31 -2.78 16.39
CA LEU A 564 12.71 -1.53 16.84
C LEU A 564 11.51 -1.11 15.99
N ARG A 565 11.60 -1.25 14.66
CA ARG A 565 10.49 -1.02 13.72
C ARG A 565 9.27 -1.87 14.07
N LEU A 566 9.47 -3.13 14.42
CA LEU A 566 8.38 -4.04 14.78
C LEU A 566 7.60 -3.55 16.01
N PHE A 567 8.29 -3.39 17.15
CA PHE A 567 7.60 -3.11 18.42
C PHE A 567 7.21 -1.65 18.58
N ARG A 568 8.03 -0.72 18.09
CA ARG A 568 7.82 0.71 18.31
C ARG A 568 6.98 1.34 17.21
N ASP A 569 7.13 0.84 15.99
CA ASP A 569 6.57 1.45 14.79
C ASP A 569 5.43 0.61 14.19
N GLY A 570 5.05 -0.52 14.78
CA GLY A 570 3.84 -1.30 14.43
C GLY A 570 2.57 -0.45 14.45
N ALA A 571 1.81 -0.47 13.35
CA ALA A 571 0.61 0.35 13.17
C ALA A 571 -0.61 -0.50 12.80
N PHE A 572 -0.44 -1.52 11.95
CA PHE A 572 -1.52 -2.46 11.62
C PHE A 572 -1.05 -3.88 11.89
N PHE A 573 -1.91 -4.67 12.52
CA PHE A 573 -1.64 -6.06 12.88
C PHE A 573 -2.70 -6.94 12.20
N PHE A 574 -2.25 -7.81 11.31
CA PHE A 574 -3.11 -8.65 10.49
C PHE A 574 -3.13 -10.07 11.06
N TYR A 575 -4.33 -10.54 11.38
CA TYR A 575 -4.57 -11.87 11.90
C TYR A 575 -5.49 -12.64 10.96
N GLU A 576 -5.22 -13.93 10.77
CA GLU A 576 -6.03 -14.84 9.94
C GLU A 576 -6.57 -16.00 10.77
N ASN A 577 -7.78 -16.46 10.45
CA ASN A 577 -8.32 -17.67 11.02
C ASN A 577 -7.72 -18.89 10.29
N SER A 578 -6.88 -19.68 10.96
CA SER A 578 -6.25 -20.87 10.37
C SER A 578 -7.25 -21.92 9.89
N SER A 579 -8.48 -21.89 10.42
CA SER A 579 -9.57 -22.78 10.01
C SER A 579 -10.21 -22.37 8.68
N VAL A 580 -9.91 -21.15 8.20
CA VAL A 580 -10.41 -20.56 6.95
C VAL A 580 -9.34 -20.56 5.86
N ASN A 581 -8.12 -21.01 6.15
CA ASN A 581 -7.11 -21.31 5.14
C ASN A 581 -7.57 -22.53 4.34
N TYR A 582 -8.38 -22.30 3.31
CA TYR A 582 -8.88 -23.32 2.41
C TYR A 582 -8.07 -23.40 1.12
N GLN A 583 -8.00 -24.66 0.69
CA GLN A 583 -7.74 -25.15 -0.66
C GLN A 583 -8.62 -24.46 -1.70
#